data_AF-A0A542FXU9-F1
#
_entry.id   AF-A0A542FXU9-F1
#
_cell.length_a   1.000
_cell.length_b   1.000
_cell.length_c   1.000
_cell.angle_alpha   90.00
_cell.angle_beta   90.00
_cell.angle_gamma   90.00
#
_symmetry.space_group_name_H-M   'P 1'
#
loop_
_entity.id
_entity.type
_entity.pdbx_description
1 polymer ?
#
loop_
_entity_poly.entity_id
_entity_poly.type
_entity_poly.pdbx_seq_one_letter_code
_entity_poly.pdbx_strand_id
1 'polypeptide(L)'
;MTMPLAIIAIAGVVLAVVALVIAHLRGTGLSPLRDPVSAYGISEAAPLYRLQTIGTAVAASALAAAVALSDLSSSLPAILALSVLAIARALISWVPMDAAGSPRTATGRAHNLLAFGAFAAASVGGFMVGIAFENSPGLEAFGATTASLGWIMTIASALTIASAIIATLRPIFGLAERLIYGGMLTWLAVTAAAFLTL
;
A
#
# COMPACT_ATOMS: atom_id res chain seq x y z
N MET A 1 4.05 -17.31 -17.44
CA MET A 1 4.97 -16.16 -17.21
C MET A 1 4.63 -15.37 -15.94
N THR A 2 3.47 -15.59 -15.35
CA THR A 2 2.97 -14.95 -14.12
C THR A 2 3.66 -15.45 -12.86
N MET A 3 4.01 -16.74 -12.78
CA MET A 3 4.64 -17.32 -11.58
C MET A 3 5.92 -16.60 -11.12
N PRO A 4 6.93 -16.31 -11.99
CA PRO A 4 8.09 -15.53 -11.56
C PRO A 4 7.73 -14.12 -11.03
N LEU A 5 6.74 -13.47 -11.65
CA LEU A 5 6.26 -12.15 -11.23
C LEU A 5 5.56 -12.23 -9.87
N ALA A 6 4.79 -13.28 -9.62
CA ALA A 6 4.17 -13.53 -8.32
C ALA A 6 5.23 -13.75 -7.22
N ILE A 7 6.30 -14.49 -7.51
CA ILE A 7 7.43 -14.67 -6.58
C ILE A 7 8.11 -13.34 -6.27
N ILE A 8 8.38 -12.51 -7.29
CA ILE A 8 8.93 -11.16 -7.10
C ILE A 8 7.99 -10.32 -6.24
N ALA A 9 6.68 -10.41 -6.47
CA ALA A 9 5.69 -9.69 -5.70
C ALA A 9 5.70 -10.10 -4.22
N ILE A 10 5.73 -11.40 -3.93
CA ILE A 10 5.82 -11.93 -2.57
C ILE A 10 7.12 -11.46 -1.90
N ALA A 11 8.26 -11.52 -2.59
CA ALA A 11 9.53 -11.03 -2.05
C ALA A 11 9.46 -9.53 -1.69
N GLY A 12 8.83 -8.72 -2.54
CA GLY A 12 8.59 -7.29 -2.28
C GLY A 12 7.69 -7.06 -1.07
N VAL A 13 6.60 -7.82 -0.93
CA VAL A 13 5.71 -7.77 0.24
C VAL A 13 6.45 -8.19 1.52
N VAL A 14 7.20 -9.28 1.49
CA VAL A 14 7.99 -9.76 2.64
C VAL A 14 9.01 -8.71 3.07
N LEU A 15 9.75 -8.13 2.12
CA LEU A 15 10.68 -7.04 2.40
C LEU A 15 9.95 -5.86 3.08
N ALA A 16 8.78 -5.49 2.56
CA ALA A 16 8.01 -4.38 3.10
C ALA A 16 7.48 -4.65 4.52
N VAL A 17 6.95 -5.85 4.78
CA VAL A 17 6.48 -6.27 6.10
C VAL A 17 7.63 -6.31 7.09
N VAL A 18 8.74 -6.97 6.74
CA VAL A 18 9.91 -7.10 7.63
C VAL A 18 10.47 -5.73 7.95
N ALA A 19 10.65 -4.85 6.97
CA ALA A 19 11.15 -3.50 7.20
C ALA A 19 10.22 -2.69 8.12
N LEU A 20 8.91 -2.80 7.92
CA LEU A 20 7.92 -2.14 8.78
C LEU A 20 7.95 -2.68 10.20
N VAL A 21 8.00 -4.01 10.39
CA VAL A 21 8.07 -4.64 11.71
C VAL A 21 9.34 -4.21 12.44
N ILE A 22 10.49 -4.26 11.79
CA ILE A 22 11.76 -3.81 12.40
C ILE A 22 11.68 -2.31 12.75
N ALA A 23 11.06 -1.47 11.91
CA ALA A 23 10.89 -0.05 12.22
C ALA A 23 10.05 0.18 13.49
N HIS A 24 9.02 -0.63 13.72
CA HIS A 24 8.22 -0.57 14.95
C HIS A 24 9.00 -1.01 16.19
N LEU A 25 9.89 -1.98 16.04
CA LEU A 25 10.66 -2.54 17.16
C LEU A 25 11.90 -1.70 17.52
N ARG A 26 12.33 -0.78 16.65
CA ARG A 26 13.55 0.02 16.85
C ARG A 26 13.51 1.04 17.98
N GLY A 27 12.36 1.25 18.63
CA GLY A 27 12.27 2.15 19.78
C GLY A 27 12.39 3.65 19.44
N THR A 28 11.93 4.06 18.25
CA THR A 28 12.05 5.43 17.72
C THR A 28 11.30 6.51 18.51
N GLY A 29 10.60 6.14 19.59
CA GLY A 29 9.70 7.02 20.34
C GLY A 29 8.37 7.33 19.63
N LEU A 30 8.18 6.86 18.40
CA LEU A 30 6.93 7.03 17.65
C LEU A 30 5.85 6.08 18.20
N SER A 31 4.66 6.65 18.42
CA SER A 31 3.49 5.97 18.94
C SER A 31 2.69 5.34 17.79
N PRO A 32 2.51 4.01 17.73
CA PRO A 32 1.77 3.34 16.65
C PRO A 32 0.32 3.80 16.48
N LEU A 33 -0.29 4.33 17.55
CA LEU A 33 -1.65 4.87 17.50
C LEU A 33 -1.72 6.27 16.89
N ARG A 34 -0.70 7.10 17.11
CA ARG A 34 -0.74 8.55 16.88
C ARG A 34 0.07 8.95 15.66
N ASP A 35 1.27 8.41 15.55
CA ASP A 35 2.25 8.85 14.57
C ASP A 35 2.11 8.09 13.25
N PRO A 36 2.18 8.79 12.11
CA PRO A 36 2.12 8.15 10.80
C PRO A 36 3.21 7.09 10.62
N VAL A 37 2.97 6.12 9.74
CA VAL A 37 4.04 5.23 9.24
C VAL A 37 5.09 6.04 8.49
N SER A 38 4.70 7.09 7.77
CA SER A 38 5.65 7.99 7.10
C SER A 38 6.56 8.76 8.05
N ALA A 39 6.23 8.87 9.34
CA ALA A 39 7.11 9.49 10.34
C ALA A 39 8.42 8.71 10.52
N TYR A 40 8.44 7.40 10.25
CA TYR A 40 9.69 6.64 10.22
C TYR A 40 10.66 7.21 9.18
N GLY A 41 10.17 7.75 8.07
CA GLY A 41 10.95 8.34 6.98
C GLY A 41 11.74 9.60 7.33
N ILE A 42 11.42 10.25 8.45
CA ILE A 42 12.14 11.43 8.97
C ILE A 42 12.82 11.14 10.32
N SER A 43 12.99 9.87 10.66
CA SER A 43 13.62 9.39 11.89
C SER A 43 14.86 8.55 11.61
N GLU A 44 15.50 8.01 12.64
CA GLU A 44 16.57 7.02 12.52
C GLU A 44 16.15 5.71 11.81
N ALA A 45 14.84 5.46 11.68
CA ALA A 45 14.28 4.35 10.92
C ALA A 45 14.05 4.67 9.42
N ALA A 46 14.52 5.81 8.91
CA ALA A 46 14.31 6.21 7.52
C ALA A 46 14.77 5.17 6.47
N PRO A 47 15.90 4.44 6.65
CA PRO A 47 16.25 3.35 5.73
C PRO A 47 15.22 2.22 5.69
N LEU A 48 14.60 1.89 6.82
CA LEU A 48 13.55 0.86 6.90
C LEU A 48 12.26 1.34 6.25
N TYR A 49 11.90 2.61 6.44
CA TYR A 49 10.78 3.22 5.70
C TYR A 49 11.01 3.14 4.18
N ARG A 50 12.23 3.45 3.72
CA ARG A 50 12.61 3.31 2.31
C ARG A 50 12.53 1.87 1.81
N LEU A 51 13.03 0.90 2.56
CA LEU A 51 12.89 -0.51 2.19
C LEU A 51 11.41 -0.91 2.10
N GLN A 52 10.57 -0.39 3.00
CA GLN A 52 9.14 -0.63 2.99
C GLN A 52 8.45 -0.05 1.75
N THR A 53 8.72 1.21 1.41
CA THR A 53 8.13 1.87 0.23
C THR A 53 8.57 1.21 -1.07
N ILE A 54 9.87 0.90 -1.21
CA ILE A 54 10.42 0.23 -2.39
C ILE A 54 9.94 -1.22 -2.51
N GLY A 55 9.87 -1.98 -1.41
CA GLY A 55 9.32 -3.34 -1.43
C GLY A 55 7.87 -3.36 -1.92
N THR A 56 7.04 -2.42 -1.45
CA THR A 56 5.67 -2.25 -1.97
C THR A 56 5.65 -1.88 -3.45
N ALA A 57 6.55 -0.99 -3.90
CA ALA A 57 6.63 -0.59 -5.30
C ALA A 57 7.00 -1.77 -6.22
N VAL A 58 8.00 -2.57 -5.82
CA VAL A 58 8.39 -3.79 -6.54
C VAL A 58 7.23 -4.77 -6.63
N ALA A 59 6.50 -4.97 -5.53
CA ALA A 59 5.36 -5.87 -5.51
C ALA A 59 4.23 -5.41 -6.44
N ALA A 60 3.85 -4.13 -6.36
CA ALA A 60 2.81 -3.56 -7.21
C ALA A 60 3.20 -3.59 -8.70
N SER A 61 4.46 -3.27 -9.05
CA SER A 61 4.96 -3.36 -10.44
C SER A 61 4.91 -4.78 -10.99
N ALA A 62 5.36 -5.76 -10.20
CA ALA A 62 5.35 -7.16 -10.62
C ALA A 62 3.93 -7.68 -10.84
N LEU A 63 2.99 -7.30 -9.98
CA LEU A 63 1.58 -7.64 -10.13
C LEU A 63 0.91 -6.91 -11.30
N ALA A 64 1.25 -5.64 -11.55
CA ALA A 64 0.75 -4.93 -12.74
C ALA A 64 1.17 -5.66 -14.03
N ALA A 65 2.43 -6.10 -14.10
CA ALA A 65 2.93 -6.90 -15.21
C ALA A 65 2.26 -8.29 -15.27
N ALA A 66 2.02 -8.95 -14.14
CA ALA A 66 1.36 -10.25 -14.10
C ALA A 66 -0.07 -10.16 -14.64
N VAL A 67 -0.84 -9.16 -14.21
CA VAL A 67 -2.18 -8.86 -14.71
C VAL A 67 -2.15 -8.56 -16.22
N ALA A 68 -1.20 -7.72 -16.67
CA ALA A 68 -1.09 -7.33 -18.08
C ALA A 68 -0.70 -8.48 -19.03
N LEU A 69 0.06 -9.46 -18.52
CA LEU A 69 0.46 -10.65 -19.27
C LEU A 69 -0.53 -11.81 -19.14
N SER A 70 -1.60 -11.63 -18.36
CA SER A 70 -2.66 -12.61 -18.19
C SER A 70 -3.85 -12.24 -19.06
N ASP A 71 -4.58 -13.24 -19.54
CA ASP A 71 -5.79 -13.05 -20.35
C ASP A 71 -7.03 -12.73 -19.47
N LEU A 72 -6.84 -11.85 -18.48
CA LEU A 72 -7.89 -11.47 -17.54
C LEU A 72 -8.82 -10.44 -18.17
N SER A 73 -10.13 -10.70 -18.07
CA SER A 73 -11.15 -9.75 -18.48
C SER A 73 -11.13 -8.48 -17.63
N SER A 74 -11.40 -7.32 -18.24
CA SER A 74 -11.50 -6.03 -17.54
C SER A 74 -10.25 -5.65 -16.72
N SER A 75 -9.07 -6.00 -17.20
CA SER A 75 -7.80 -5.87 -16.48
C SER A 75 -7.18 -4.46 -16.49
N LEU A 76 -7.54 -3.60 -17.45
CA LEU A 76 -6.93 -2.28 -17.60
C LEU A 76 -7.04 -1.40 -16.34
N PRO A 77 -8.22 -1.25 -15.68
CA PRO A 77 -8.31 -0.48 -14.44
C PRO A 77 -7.43 -1.04 -13.31
N ALA A 78 -7.29 -2.37 -13.21
CA ALA A 78 -6.43 -3.02 -12.23
C ALA A 78 -4.95 -2.73 -12.49
N ILE A 79 -4.52 -2.81 -13.77
CA ILE A 79 -3.15 -2.48 -14.20
C ILE A 79 -2.83 -1.02 -13.87
N LEU A 80 -3.74 -0.09 -14.17
CA LEU A 80 -3.56 1.33 -13.87
C LEU A 80 -3.44 1.58 -12.37
N ALA A 81 -4.32 1.00 -11.55
CA ALA A 81 -4.27 1.13 -10.10
C ALA A 81 -2.96 0.60 -9.51
N LEU A 82 -2.53 -0.60 -9.91
CA LEU A 82 -1.25 -1.18 -9.49
C LEU A 82 -0.05 -0.34 -9.95
N SER A 83 -0.09 0.21 -11.17
CA SER A 83 0.97 1.06 -11.70
C SER A 83 1.07 2.39 -10.95
N VAL A 84 -0.06 3.04 -10.65
CA VAL A 84 -0.10 4.27 -9.85
C VAL A 84 0.42 4.00 -8.44
N LEU A 85 0.02 2.88 -7.83
CA LEU A 85 0.55 2.46 -6.53
C LEU A 85 2.07 2.28 -6.59
N ALA A 86 2.57 1.56 -7.59
CA ALA A 86 4.00 1.31 -7.76
C ALA A 86 4.80 2.61 -7.89
N ILE A 87 4.36 3.53 -8.76
CA ILE A 87 5.00 4.82 -8.98
C ILE A 87 4.96 5.68 -7.71
N ALA A 88 3.80 5.79 -7.07
CA ALA A 88 3.64 6.59 -5.87
C ALA A 88 4.54 6.09 -4.74
N ARG A 89 4.61 4.77 -4.54
CA ARG A 89 5.44 4.13 -3.52
C ARG A 89 6.92 4.18 -3.84
N ALA A 90 7.31 4.11 -5.12
CA ALA A 90 8.69 4.35 -5.50
C ALA A 90 9.08 5.78 -5.13
N LEU A 91 8.37 6.78 -5.67
CA LEU A 91 8.74 8.19 -5.52
C LEU A 91 8.73 8.67 -4.05
N ILE A 92 7.76 8.26 -3.25
CA ILE A 92 7.61 8.74 -1.86
C ILE A 92 8.83 8.40 -0.97
N SER A 93 9.62 7.39 -1.35
CA SER A 93 10.89 7.02 -0.71
C SER A 93 11.93 8.15 -0.61
N TRP A 94 11.81 9.14 -1.50
CA TRP A 94 12.73 10.27 -1.60
C TRP A 94 12.06 11.63 -1.32
N VAL A 95 10.78 11.61 -0.95
CA VAL A 95 9.99 12.83 -0.69
C VAL A 95 9.59 12.81 0.78
N PRO A 96 10.38 13.42 1.69
CA PRO A 96 10.08 13.41 3.11
C PRO A 96 8.82 14.20 3.44
N MET A 97 8.11 13.77 4.48
CA MET A 97 6.99 14.52 5.05
C MET A 97 7.47 15.71 5.89
N ASP A 98 6.58 16.66 6.12
CA ASP A 98 6.81 17.71 7.13
C ASP A 98 6.72 17.09 8.55
N ALA A 99 7.58 17.53 9.47
CA ALA A 99 7.53 17.08 10.85
C ALA A 99 6.25 17.57 11.56
N ALA A 100 5.82 16.86 12.59
CA ALA A 100 4.68 17.30 13.39
C ALA A 100 4.93 18.70 13.98
N GLY A 101 4.00 19.64 13.74
CA GLY A 101 4.12 21.02 14.21
C GLY A 101 5.01 21.93 13.36
N SER A 102 5.68 21.43 12.32
CA SER A 102 6.45 22.29 11.42
C SER A 102 5.56 23.00 10.39
N PRO A 103 5.99 24.16 9.86
CA PRO A 103 5.32 24.81 8.73
C PRO A 103 5.21 23.87 7.52
N ARG A 104 4.15 24.02 6.73
CA ARG A 104 3.93 23.21 5.53
C ARG A 104 4.89 23.60 4.40
N THR A 105 5.62 22.63 3.87
CA THR A 105 6.56 22.84 2.76
C THR A 105 6.02 22.31 1.42
N ALA A 106 6.69 22.65 0.31
CA ALA A 106 6.36 22.06 -0.99
C ALA A 106 6.64 20.55 -1.03
N THR A 107 7.74 20.12 -0.40
CA THR A 107 8.11 18.70 -0.28
C THR A 107 7.09 17.92 0.54
N GLY A 108 6.65 18.45 1.68
CA GLY A 108 5.60 17.82 2.49
C GLY A 108 4.25 17.75 1.77
N ARG A 109 3.90 18.76 0.96
CA ARG A 109 2.71 18.69 0.08
C ARG A 109 2.85 17.59 -0.97
N ALA A 110 4.02 17.45 -1.60
CA ALA A 110 4.29 16.39 -2.56
C ALA A 110 4.22 15.01 -1.89
N HIS A 111 4.74 14.85 -0.67
CA HIS A 111 4.61 13.63 0.11
C HIS A 111 3.13 13.27 0.32
N ASN A 112 2.33 14.22 0.77
CA ASN A 112 0.90 14.00 1.01
C ASN A 112 0.16 13.60 -0.27
N LEU A 113 0.49 14.23 -1.41
CA LEU A 113 -0.09 13.87 -2.70
C LEU A 113 0.26 12.42 -3.09
N LEU A 114 1.52 12.02 -2.91
CA LEU A 114 1.96 10.64 -3.17
C LEU A 114 1.30 9.64 -2.21
N ALA A 115 1.14 9.99 -0.94
CA ALA A 115 0.48 9.15 0.05
C ALA A 115 -1.01 8.95 -0.29
N PHE A 116 -1.75 10.02 -0.56
CA PHE A 116 -3.15 9.93 -0.99
C PHE A 116 -3.30 9.17 -2.30
N GLY A 117 -2.42 9.42 -3.27
CA GLY A 117 -2.39 8.67 -4.52
C GLY A 117 -2.17 7.17 -4.30
N ALA A 118 -1.23 6.79 -3.44
CA ALA A 118 -0.98 5.40 -3.09
C ALA A 118 -2.18 4.74 -2.37
N PHE A 119 -2.80 5.42 -1.39
CA PHE A 119 -3.95 4.87 -0.66
C PHE A 119 -5.20 4.72 -1.53
N ALA A 120 -5.47 5.71 -2.38
CA ALA A 120 -6.54 5.63 -3.36
C ALA A 120 -6.29 4.51 -4.38
N ALA A 121 -5.07 4.43 -4.92
CA ALA A 121 -4.69 3.39 -5.87
C ALA A 121 -4.76 1.99 -5.27
N ALA A 122 -4.34 1.79 -4.03
CA ALA A 122 -4.47 0.51 -3.34
C ALA A 122 -5.95 0.12 -3.12
N SER A 123 -6.78 1.06 -2.66
CA SER A 123 -8.21 0.82 -2.42
C SER A 123 -8.94 0.48 -3.72
N VAL A 124 -8.76 1.29 -4.77
CA VAL A 124 -9.32 1.05 -6.11
C VAL A 124 -8.78 -0.25 -6.70
N GLY A 125 -7.47 -0.51 -6.54
CA GLY A 125 -6.83 -1.74 -6.99
C GLY A 125 -7.47 -2.98 -6.38
N GLY A 126 -7.79 -2.97 -5.08
CA GLY A 126 -8.51 -4.05 -4.40
C GLY A 126 -9.83 -4.41 -5.10
N PHE A 127 -10.62 -3.40 -5.45
CA PHE A 127 -11.89 -3.60 -6.18
C PHE A 127 -11.66 -4.04 -7.62
N MET A 128 -10.77 -3.38 -8.36
CA MET A 128 -10.58 -3.64 -9.80
C MET A 128 -9.92 -5.00 -10.06
N VAL A 129 -8.96 -5.41 -9.23
CA VAL A 129 -8.43 -6.78 -9.27
C VAL A 129 -9.53 -7.79 -8.90
N GLY A 130 -10.42 -7.45 -7.97
CA GLY A 130 -11.55 -8.30 -7.61
C GLY A 130 -12.48 -8.57 -8.77
N ILE A 131 -12.93 -7.51 -9.44
CA ILE A 131 -13.76 -7.62 -10.62
C ILE A 131 -13.05 -8.42 -11.72
N ALA A 132 -11.74 -8.19 -11.94
CA ALA A 132 -10.98 -8.96 -12.92
C ALA A 132 -10.92 -10.46 -12.59
N PHE A 133 -10.73 -10.80 -11.31
CA PHE A 133 -10.67 -12.19 -10.83
C PHE A 133 -12.04 -12.88 -10.83
N GLU A 134 -13.13 -12.21 -10.43
CA GLU A 134 -14.48 -12.77 -10.46
C GLU A 134 -14.93 -13.15 -11.88
N ASN A 135 -14.45 -12.42 -12.88
CA ASN A 135 -14.76 -12.67 -14.30
C ASN A 135 -13.78 -13.65 -14.97
N SER A 136 -12.87 -14.27 -14.22
CA SER A 136 -11.80 -15.12 -14.77
C SER A 136 -11.86 -16.53 -14.18
N PRO A 137 -12.04 -17.58 -15.01
CA PRO A 137 -12.11 -18.96 -14.53
C PRO A 137 -10.87 -19.37 -13.71
N GLY A 138 -11.11 -19.95 -12.53
CA GLY A 138 -10.07 -20.43 -11.62
C GLY A 138 -9.57 -19.39 -10.60
N LEU A 139 -10.03 -18.14 -10.68
CA LEU A 139 -9.64 -17.06 -9.76
C LEU A 139 -10.80 -16.50 -8.93
N GLU A 140 -12.01 -17.03 -9.11
CA GLU A 140 -13.25 -16.48 -8.56
C GLU A 140 -13.21 -16.38 -7.02
N ALA A 141 -12.60 -17.38 -6.37
CA ALA A 141 -12.43 -17.42 -4.92
C ALA A 141 -11.57 -16.25 -4.37
N PHE A 142 -10.64 -15.73 -5.18
CA PHE A 142 -9.79 -14.59 -4.79
C PHE A 142 -10.52 -13.26 -4.96
N GLY A 143 -11.51 -13.19 -5.88
CA GLY A 143 -12.25 -11.98 -6.23
C GLY A 143 -12.91 -11.28 -5.03
N ALA A 144 -13.74 -12.01 -4.29
CA ALA A 144 -14.40 -11.47 -3.10
C ALA A 144 -13.40 -11.04 -2.00
N THR A 145 -12.28 -11.76 -1.88
CA THR A 145 -11.24 -11.46 -0.89
C THR A 145 -10.54 -10.15 -1.19
N THR A 146 -10.13 -9.93 -2.45
CA THR A 146 -9.48 -8.66 -2.85
C THR A 146 -10.45 -7.48 -2.76
N ALA A 147 -11.72 -7.65 -3.12
CA ALA A 147 -12.73 -6.61 -2.97
C ALA A 147 -12.96 -6.23 -1.49
N SER A 148 -12.98 -7.23 -0.60
CA SER A 148 -13.08 -7.01 0.85
C SER A 148 -11.89 -6.21 1.41
N LEU A 149 -10.68 -6.51 0.94
CA LEU A 149 -9.49 -5.73 1.29
C LEU A 149 -9.54 -4.30 0.73
N GLY A 150 -10.13 -4.11 -0.46
CA GLY A 150 -10.47 -2.79 -1.01
C GLY A 150 -11.35 -1.97 -0.06
N TRP A 151 -12.38 -2.58 0.51
CA TRP A 151 -13.24 -1.94 1.51
C TRP A 151 -12.51 -1.59 2.80
N ILE A 152 -11.69 -2.50 3.33
CA ILE A 152 -10.88 -2.26 4.53
C ILE A 152 -9.97 -1.04 4.32
N MET A 153 -9.26 -0.98 3.20
CA MET A 153 -8.38 0.16 2.86
C MET A 153 -9.17 1.46 2.67
N THR A 154 -10.37 1.39 2.07
CA THR A 154 -11.25 2.55 1.88
C THR A 154 -11.70 3.13 3.23
N ILE A 155 -12.17 2.27 4.14
CA ILE A 155 -12.61 2.66 5.48
C ILE A 155 -11.42 3.23 6.28
N ALA A 156 -10.27 2.57 6.23
CA ALA A 156 -9.06 3.03 6.91
C ALA A 156 -8.54 4.36 6.34
N SER A 157 -8.67 4.59 5.03
CA SER A 157 -8.36 5.87 4.38
C SER A 157 -9.31 6.98 4.83
N ALA A 158 -10.62 6.70 4.87
CA ALA A 158 -11.61 7.63 5.41
C ALA A 158 -11.31 7.98 6.88
N LEU A 159 -10.94 7.00 7.70
CA LEU A 159 -10.56 7.21 9.09
C LEU A 159 -9.27 8.02 9.25
N THR A 160 -8.29 7.82 8.35
CA THR A 160 -7.06 8.63 8.31
C THR A 160 -7.35 10.08 7.98
N ILE A 161 -8.23 10.33 7.00
CA ILE A 161 -8.67 11.69 6.66
C ILE A 161 -9.45 12.30 7.83
N ALA A 162 -10.40 11.56 8.41
CA ALA A 162 -11.20 12.02 9.55
C ALA A 162 -10.31 12.35 10.76
N SER A 163 -9.32 11.53 11.08
CA SER A 163 -8.36 11.79 12.17
C SER A 163 -7.41 12.95 11.90
N ALA A 164 -7.17 13.30 10.63
CA ALA A 164 -6.41 14.49 10.26
C ALA A 164 -7.19 15.80 10.49
N ILE A 165 -8.51 15.79 10.27
CA ILE A 165 -9.35 16.99 10.33
C ILE A 165 -10.12 17.14 11.66
N ILE A 166 -10.48 16.04 12.31
CA ILE A 166 -11.26 16.02 13.56
C ILE A 166 -10.32 15.85 14.75
N ALA A 167 -10.23 16.87 15.61
CA ALA A 167 -9.28 16.90 16.73
C ALA A 167 -9.45 15.73 17.71
N THR A 168 -10.68 15.28 17.97
CA THR A 168 -10.97 14.15 18.87
C THR A 168 -10.51 12.79 18.30
N LEU A 169 -10.37 12.69 16.99
CA LEU A 169 -9.91 11.47 16.30
C LEU A 169 -8.40 11.46 16.03
N ARG A 170 -7.70 12.58 16.24
CA ARG A 170 -6.24 12.67 16.04
C ARG A 170 -5.44 11.58 16.78
N PRO A 171 -5.81 11.13 18.01
CA PRO A 171 -5.07 10.09 18.71
C PRO A 171 -5.00 8.72 18.01
N ILE A 172 -5.86 8.46 17.02
CA ILE A 172 -5.91 7.19 16.27
C ILE A 172 -5.39 7.30 14.83
N PHE A 173 -4.81 8.44 14.44
CA PHE A 173 -4.31 8.67 13.08
C PHE A 173 -3.32 7.60 12.63
N GLY A 174 -2.32 7.31 13.45
CA GLY A 174 -1.30 6.29 13.17
C GLY A 174 -1.88 4.88 13.07
N LEU A 175 -2.93 4.57 13.84
CA LEU A 175 -3.61 3.27 13.75
C LEU A 175 -4.38 3.14 12.43
N ALA A 176 -5.13 4.19 12.06
CA ALA A 176 -5.88 4.22 10.82
C ALA A 176 -4.96 4.01 9.61
N GLU A 177 -3.82 4.70 9.56
CA GLU A 177 -2.86 4.53 8.47
C GLU A 177 -2.28 3.11 8.43
N ARG A 178 -1.99 2.51 9.59
CA ARG A 178 -1.50 1.12 9.67
C ARG A 178 -2.52 0.10 9.18
N LEU A 179 -3.82 0.34 9.36
CA LEU A 179 -4.87 -0.50 8.77
C LEU A 179 -4.85 -0.43 7.24
N ILE A 180 -4.53 0.73 6.64
CA ILE A 180 -4.32 0.85 5.19
C ILE A 180 -3.14 -0.02 4.77
N TYR A 181 -1.99 0.07 5.46
CA TYR A 181 -0.81 -0.74 5.15
C TYR A 181 -1.07 -2.23 5.31
N GLY A 182 -1.73 -2.64 6.39
CA GLY A 182 -2.11 -4.03 6.62
C GLY A 182 -3.01 -4.57 5.50
N GLY A 183 -4.05 -3.82 5.14
CA GLY A 183 -4.94 -4.15 4.03
C GLY A 183 -4.19 -4.22 2.69
N MET A 184 -3.35 -3.23 2.39
CA MET A 184 -2.58 -3.13 1.15
C MET A 184 -1.57 -4.27 1.01
N LEU A 185 -0.76 -4.56 2.03
CA LEU A 185 0.24 -5.61 1.97
C LEU A 185 -0.41 -7.00 1.92
N THR A 186 -1.52 -7.19 2.64
CA THR A 186 -2.32 -8.43 2.55
C THR A 186 -2.91 -8.58 1.15
N TRP A 187 -3.46 -7.51 0.57
CA TRP A 187 -4.02 -7.53 -0.77
C TRP A 187 -2.99 -7.88 -1.85
N LEU A 188 -1.80 -7.28 -1.79
CA LEU A 188 -0.71 -7.62 -2.71
C LEU A 188 -0.29 -9.09 -2.54
N ALA A 189 -0.22 -9.61 -1.31
CA ALA A 189 0.08 -11.03 -1.07
C ALA A 189 -1.00 -11.98 -1.60
N VAL A 190 -2.29 -11.67 -1.37
CA VAL A 190 -3.42 -12.47 -1.88
C VAL A 190 -3.43 -12.47 -3.40
N THR A 191 -3.22 -11.31 -4.02
CA THR A 191 -3.14 -11.18 -5.49
C THR A 191 -1.97 -11.98 -6.05
N ALA A 192 -0.80 -11.94 -5.41
CA ALA A 192 0.35 -12.75 -5.81
C ALA A 192 0.08 -14.25 -5.65
N ALA A 193 -0.56 -14.67 -4.55
CA ALA A 193 -0.93 -16.06 -4.33
C ALA A 193 -1.90 -16.58 -5.41
N ALA A 194 -2.85 -15.77 -5.85
CA ALA A 194 -3.74 -16.11 -6.96
C ALA A 194 -2.96 -16.37 -8.27
N PHE A 195 -1.91 -15.59 -8.55
CA PHE A 195 -1.05 -15.83 -9.71
C PHE A 195 -0.08 -17.02 -9.56
N LEU A 196 0.07 -17.59 -8.36
CA LEU A 196 0.79 -18.86 -8.16
C LEU A 196 -0.10 -20.08 -8.42
N THR A 197 -1.41 -19.92 -8.49
CA THR A 197 -2.35 -21.02 -8.80
C THR A 197 -2.68 -21.14 -10.28
N LEU A 198 -2.15 -20.23 -11.12
CA LEU A 198 -2.25 -20.24 -12.58
C LEU A 198 -0.98 -20.81 -13.21
#